data_AF-A0A847PAP8-F1
#
_entry.id   AF-A0A847PAP8-F1
#
_cell.length_a   1.000
_cell.length_b   1.000
_cell.length_c   1.000
_cell.angle_alpha   90.00
_cell.angle_beta   90.00
_cell.angle_gamma   90.00
#
_symmetry.space_group_name_H-M   'P 1'
#
loop_
_entity.id
_entity.type
_entity.pdbx_description
1 polymer ?
#
loop_
_entity_poly.entity_id
_entity_poly.type
_entity_poly.pdbx_seq_one_letter_code
_entity_poly.pdbx_strand_id
1 'polypeptide(L)'
;MNRPQDVRIRLGKRTYSVKTPLDERTMARLEALIHTASPKAEEQFIEQEHLLMLTCLKLAYDLDTASQSLSELLSRLEEEPRGQDKEKHS
;
A
#
# COMPACT_ATOMS: atom_id res chain seq x y z
N MET A 1 17.66 -0.83 13.30
CA MET A 1 16.55 -1.80 13.15
C MET A 1 15.95 -2.01 14.53
N ASN A 2 14.63 -1.87 14.68
CA ASN A 2 13.97 -2.09 15.97
C ASN A 2 13.98 -3.59 16.32
N ARG A 3 13.87 -3.91 17.61
CA ARG A 3 13.76 -5.31 18.05
C ARG A 3 12.43 -5.90 17.57
N PRO A 4 12.40 -7.15 17.10
CA PRO A 4 11.16 -7.81 16.74
C PRO A 4 10.18 -7.83 17.91
N GLN A 5 8.96 -7.38 17.68
CA GLN A 5 7.86 -7.42 18.62
C GLN A 5 6.72 -8.30 18.09
N ASP A 6 5.99 -8.93 19.01
CA ASP A 6 4.80 -9.72 18.69
C ASP A 6 3.61 -8.78 18.46
N VAL A 7 3.07 -8.78 17.24
CA VAL A 7 1.93 -7.93 16.85
C VAL A 7 0.75 -8.81 16.45
N ARG A 8 -0.45 -8.41 16.87
CA ARG A 8 -1.70 -9.15 16.59
C ARG A 8 -2.48 -8.47 15.49
N ILE A 9 -2.54 -9.11 14.32
CA ILE A 9 -3.25 -8.59 13.15
C ILE A 9 -4.56 -9.35 12.99
N ARG A 10 -5.67 -8.64 12.80
CA ARG A 10 -6.96 -9.26 12.47
C ARG A 10 -7.20 -9.20 10.96
N LEU A 11 -7.49 -10.35 10.36
CA LEU A 11 -7.90 -10.45 8.96
C LEU A 11 -9.14 -11.33 8.86
N GLY A 12 -10.25 -10.75 8.41
CA GLY A 12 -11.55 -11.42 8.42
C GLY A 12 -11.95 -11.87 9.83
N LYS A 13 -12.13 -13.19 9.99
CA LYS A 13 -12.56 -13.81 11.25
C LYS A 13 -11.39 -14.33 12.10
N ARG A 14 -10.15 -14.22 11.63
CA ARG A 14 -8.95 -14.74 12.33
C ARG A 14 -8.02 -13.62 12.80
N THR A 15 -7.34 -13.90 13.91
CA THR A 15 -6.27 -13.06 14.45
C THR A 15 -4.96 -13.83 14.36
N TYR A 16 -3.94 -13.20 13.80
CA TYR A 16 -2.60 -13.76 13.58
C TYR A 16 -1.61 -13.04 14.47
N SER A 17 -0.69 -13.78 15.11
CA SER A 17 0.43 -13.20 15.85
C SER A 17 1.67 -13.26 14.96
N VAL A 18 2.27 -12.10 14.69
CA VAL A 18 3.42 -11.96 13.78
C VAL A 18 4.56 -11.28 14.52
N LYS A 19 5.75 -11.87 14.46
CA LYS A 19 6.98 -11.23 14.94
C LYS A 19 7.53 -10.32 13.86
N THR A 20 7.63 -9.03 14.16
CA THR A 20 8.06 -8.02 13.19
C THR A 20 8.91 -6.93 13.84
N PRO A 21 9.95 -6.43 13.17
CA PRO A 21 10.72 -5.26 13.63
C PRO A 21 10.00 -3.94 13.32
N LEU A 22 8.79 -3.96 12.76
CA LEU A 22 8.01 -2.76 12.49
C LEU A 22 7.49 -2.15 13.79
N ASP A 23 7.56 -0.82 13.90
CA ASP A 23 6.99 -0.10 15.03
C ASP A 23 5.45 -0.11 15.02
N GLU A 24 4.85 0.19 16.17
CA GLU A 24 3.40 0.17 16.35
C GLU A 24 2.66 1.12 15.40
N ARG A 25 3.24 2.29 15.11
CA ARG A 25 2.62 3.28 14.20
C ARG A 25 2.55 2.75 12.77
N THR A 26 3.61 2.09 12.32
CA THR A 26 3.67 1.45 11.01
C THR A 26 2.70 0.28 10.96
N MET A 27 2.62 -0.51 12.01
CA MET A 27 1.67 -1.62 12.10
C MET A 27 0.22 -1.14 12.06
N ALA A 28 -0.14 -0.08 12.78
CA ALA A 28 -1.49 0.48 12.74
C ALA A 28 -1.89 0.96 11.33
N ARG A 29 -0.95 1.57 10.59
CA ARG A 29 -1.16 1.96 9.19
C ARG A 29 -1.36 0.73 8.28
N LEU A 30 -0.58 -0.33 8.49
CA LEU A 30 -0.71 -1.57 7.72
C LEU A 30 -2.04 -2.28 8.01
N GLU A 31 -2.47 -2.32 9.27
CA GLU A 31 -3.78 -2.87 9.65
C GLU A 31 -4.92 -2.11 8.96
N ALA A 32 -4.86 -0.78 8.94
CA ALA A 32 -5.83 0.03 8.21
C ALA A 32 -5.85 -0.30 6.71
N LEU A 33 -4.69 -0.43 6.08
CA LEU A 33 -4.59 -0.83 4.66
C LEU A 33 -5.17 -2.22 4.41
N ILE A 34 -4.86 -3.18 5.27
CA ILE A 34 -5.41 -4.54 5.19
C ILE A 34 -6.94 -4.52 5.31
N HIS A 35 -7.48 -3.73 6.24
CA HIS A 35 -8.93 -3.57 6.41
C HIS A 35 -9.60 -2.89 5.21
N THR A 36 -8.93 -1.93 4.57
CA THR A 36 -9.43 -1.29 3.34
C THR A 36 -9.38 -2.21 2.13
N ALA A 37 -8.32 -3.01 2.00
CA ALA A 37 -8.13 -3.93 0.88
C ALA A 37 -8.97 -5.21 1.01
N SER A 38 -9.29 -5.61 2.24
CA SER A 38 -10.11 -6.79 2.49
C SER A 38 -11.54 -6.58 2.00
N PRO A 39 -12.11 -7.53 1.23
CA PRO A 39 -13.54 -7.57 0.95
C PRO A 39 -14.36 -7.45 2.25
N LYS A 40 -15.48 -6.73 2.18
CA LYS A 40 -16.34 -6.54 3.36
C LYS A 40 -16.91 -7.88 3.77
N ALA A 41 -16.83 -8.18 5.07
CA ALA A 41 -17.34 -9.43 5.66
C ALA A 41 -18.86 -9.65 5.49
N GLU A 42 -19.59 -8.67 4.95
CA GLU A 42 -20.99 -8.76 4.53
C GLU A 42 -21.19 -9.74 3.37
N GLU A 43 -20.13 -10.10 2.64
CA GLU A 43 -20.10 -11.23 1.71
C GLU A 43 -20.05 -12.53 2.53
N GLN A 44 -21.20 -12.95 3.05
CA GLN A 44 -21.40 -13.99 4.09
C GLN A 44 -20.81 -15.40 3.78
N PHE A 45 -20.21 -15.61 2.62
CA PHE A 45 -19.81 -16.92 2.11
C PHE A 45 -18.35 -17.03 1.66
N ILE A 46 -17.52 -16.01 1.89
CA ILE A 46 -16.10 -16.11 1.52
C ILE A 46 -15.33 -16.84 2.62
N GLU A 47 -14.79 -18.00 2.27
CA GLU A 47 -13.85 -18.75 3.10
C GLU A 47 -12.61 -17.91 3.45
N GLN A 48 -12.07 -18.11 4.65
CA GLN A 48 -10.97 -17.29 5.17
C GLN A 48 -9.73 -17.29 4.25
N GLU A 49 -9.45 -18.40 3.57
CA GLU A 49 -8.35 -18.53 2.63
C GLU A 49 -8.57 -17.70 1.35
N HIS A 50 -9.79 -17.75 0.80
CA HIS A 50 -10.17 -16.91 -0.33
C HIS A 50 -10.14 -15.42 0.04
N LEU A 51 -10.58 -15.06 1.25
CA LEU A 51 -10.51 -13.69 1.74
C LEU A 51 -9.06 -13.20 1.80
N LEU A 52 -8.13 -14.02 2.33
CA LEU A 52 -6.71 -13.70 2.35
C LEU A 52 -6.16 -13.50 0.93
N MET A 53 -6.48 -14.41 0.01
CA MET A 53 -6.07 -14.32 -1.38
C MET A 53 -6.57 -13.03 -2.06
N LEU A 54 -7.86 -12.70 -1.88
CA LEU A 54 -8.45 -11.48 -2.44
C LEU A 54 -7.79 -10.22 -1.86
N THR A 55 -7.55 -10.18 -0.54
CA THR A 55 -6.81 -9.08 0.09
C THR A 55 -5.40 -8.94 -0.48
N CYS A 56 -4.67 -10.05 -0.64
CA CYS A 56 -3.33 -10.04 -1.24
C CYS A 56 -3.36 -9.53 -2.68
N LEU A 57 -4.31 -10.00 -3.50
CA LEU A 57 -4.48 -9.55 -4.88
C LEU A 57 -4.78 -8.05 -4.95
N LYS A 58 -5.67 -7.56 -4.08
CA LYS A 58 -6.02 -6.14 -4.02
C LYS A 58 -4.82 -5.27 -3.62
N LEU A 59 -4.06 -5.67 -2.60
CA LEU A 59 -2.86 -4.94 -2.19
C LEU A 59 -1.78 -4.94 -3.28
N ALA A 60 -1.59 -6.05 -4.00
CA ALA A 60 -0.64 -6.13 -5.10
C ALA A 60 -1.05 -5.21 -6.27
N TYR A 61 -2.33 -5.22 -6.63
CA TYR A 61 -2.89 -4.32 -7.65
C TYR A 61 -2.73 -2.85 -7.28
N ASP A 62 -3.02 -2.48 -6.03
CA ASP A 62 -2.89 -1.10 -5.56
C ASP A 62 -1.44 -0.63 -5.57
N LEU A 63 -0.50 -1.50 -5.21
CA LEU A 63 0.92 -1.21 -5.27
C LEU A 63 1.41 -1.02 -6.71
N ASP A 64 1.01 -1.90 -7.63
CA ASP A 64 1.35 -1.79 -9.05
C ASP A 64 0.79 -0.48 -9.65
N THR A 65 -0.48 -0.18 -9.38
CA THR A 65 -1.13 1.07 -9.81
C THR A 65 -0.41 2.31 -9.28
N ALA A 66 0.00 2.30 -8.00
CA ALA A 66 0.75 3.39 -7.40
C ALA A 66 2.14 3.54 -8.02
N SER A 67 2.82 2.42 -8.31
CA SER A 67 4.13 2.42 -8.97
C SER A 67 4.06 2.99 -10.40
N GLN A 68 3.05 2.61 -11.17
CA GLN A 68 2.81 3.14 -12.51
C GLN A 68 2.50 4.64 -12.46
N SER A 69 1.59 5.05 -11.57
CA SER A 69 1.23 6.47 -11.40
C SER A 69 2.44 7.32 -11.01
N LEU A 70 3.30 6.81 -10.13
CA LEU A 70 4.54 7.50 -9.75
C LEU A 70 5.51 7.59 -10.94
N SER A 71 5.64 6.53 -11.73
CA SER A 71 6.52 6.51 -12.91
C SER A 71 6.06 7.52 -13.97
N GLU A 72 4.76 7.63 -14.22
CA GLU A 72 4.18 8.64 -15.11
C GLU A 72 4.38 10.07 -14.61
N LEU A 73 4.27 10.30 -13.30
CA LEU A 73 4.52 11.62 -12.72
C LEU A 73 5.99 12.03 -12.86
N LEU A 74 6.92 11.08 -12.65
CA LEU A 74 8.35 11.33 -12.82
C LEU A 74 8.70 11.63 -14.29
N SER A 75 8.14 10.88 -15.25
CA SER A 75 8.41 11.15 -16.67
C SER A 75 7.93 12.54 -17.10
N ARG A 76 6.77 12.99 -16.61
CA ARG A 76 6.25 14.35 -16.87
C ARG A 76 7.15 15.46 -16.32
N LEU A 77 7.76 15.24 -15.16
CA LEU A 77 8.71 16.19 -14.55
C LEU A 77 10.05 16.25 -15.30
N GLU A 78 10.45 15.15 -15.93
CA GLU A 78 11.67 15.09 -16.76
C GLU A 78 11.46 15.70 -18.16
N GLU A 79 10.23 15.63 -18.70
CA GLU A 79 9.87 16.18 -20.01
C GLU A 79 9.60 17.70 -20.01
N GLU A 80 9.43 18.35 -18.84
CA GLU A 80 9.38 19.82 -18.74
C GLU A 80 10.80 20.41 -18.92
N PRO A 81 11.12 21.04 -20.08
CA PRO A 81 12.43 21.64 -20.26
C PRO A 81 12.48 22.93 -19.42
N ARG A 82 13.45 23.02 -18.52
CA ARG A 82 13.91 24.31 -17.97
C ARG A 82 14.37 25.19 -19.14
N GLY A 83 13.52 26.08 -19.62
CA GLY A 83 13.86 26.87 -20.80
C GLY A 83 12.83 27.92 -21.20
N GLN A 84 12.66 28.96 -20.38
CA GLN A 84 12.33 30.30 -20.89
C GLN A 84 13.13 31.39 -20.16
N ASP A 85 14.46 31.26 -20.13
CA ASP A 85 15.33 32.44 -20.13
C ASP A 85 15.55 32.86 -21.59
N LYS A 86 14.59 33.62 -22.13
CA LYS A 86 14.86 34.45 -23.31
C LYS A 86 15.27 35.84 -22.81
N GLU A 87 16.55 35.99 -22.50
CA GLU A 87 17.22 37.27 -22.61
C GLU A 87 17.01 37.79 -24.03
N LYS A 88 16.11 38.77 -24.19
CA LYS A 88 16.12 39.64 -25.35
C LYS A 88 16.93 40.87 -24.99
N HIS A 89 18.24 40.78 -25.24
CA HIS A 89 19.08 41.95 -25.48
C HIS A 89 18.91 42.33 -26.95
N SER A 90 18.22 43.44 -27.20
CA SER A 90 18.33 44.29 -28.40
C SER A 90 17.63 45.61 -28.12
#